data_AF-F2SI80-F1
#
_entry.id   AF-F2SI80-F1
#
_cell.length_a   1.000
_cell.length_b   1.000
_cell.length_c   1.000
_cell.angle_alpha   90.00
_cell.angle_beta   90.00
_cell.angle_gamma   90.00
#
_symmetry.space_group_name_H-M   'P 1'
#
loop_
_entity.id
_entity.type
_entity.pdbx_description
1 polymer ?
#
loop_
_entity_poly.entity_id
_entity_poly.type
_entity_poly.pdbx_seq_one_letter_code
_entity_poly.pdbx_strand_id
1 'polypeptide(L)'
;MCDAHYYTECSHADLRIVDRVAFFRDHTKDLEAPLTSEGAVSLLQQYLDRLKPELQEEQEARRKGRPPSKRQEVLIEKIEAEEKEYQTGFWMPDLECEDSLRRLRNWNKDWSAMSNLKFVRLSKAGDKRPSLFPPKGLS
;
A
#
# COMPACT_ATOMS: atom_id res chain seq x y z
N MET A 1 -18.14 -5.68 27.30
CA MET A 1 -16.72 -5.93 27.55
C MET A 1 -16.11 -6.30 26.21
N CYS A 2 -15.44 -5.34 25.58
CA CYS A 2 -14.73 -5.56 24.31
C CYS A 2 -13.25 -5.52 24.67
N ASP A 3 -12.59 -6.66 24.65
CA ASP A 3 -11.22 -6.79 25.13
C ASP A 3 -10.23 -6.09 24.21
N ALA A 4 -9.55 -5.09 24.77
CA ALA A 4 -8.56 -4.22 24.14
C ALA A 4 -7.19 -4.91 23.93
N HIS A 5 -7.16 -6.22 23.75
CA HIS A 5 -5.92 -7.02 23.73
C HIS A 5 -5.38 -7.35 22.33
N TYR A 6 -5.98 -6.84 21.24
CA TYR A 6 -5.53 -7.15 19.86
C TYR A 6 -4.64 -6.06 19.21
N TYR A 7 -4.22 -5.03 19.94
CA TYR A 7 -3.47 -3.88 19.39
C TYR A 7 -2.25 -3.49 20.24
N THR A 8 -1.42 -4.43 20.69
CA THR A 8 -0.32 -4.09 21.62
C THR A 8 1.11 -4.22 21.08
N GLU A 9 1.37 -4.65 19.84
CA GLU A 9 2.76 -4.78 19.35
C GLU A 9 3.01 -4.36 17.89
N CYS A 10 2.22 -3.43 17.33
CA CYS A 10 2.44 -2.91 15.97
C CYS A 10 2.93 -1.45 16.06
N SER A 11 4.16 -1.19 15.62
CA SER A 11 4.70 0.17 15.53
C SER A 11 3.94 1.00 14.48
N HIS A 12 4.13 2.33 14.47
CA HIS A 12 3.55 3.20 13.43
C HIS A 12 4.07 2.87 12.02
N ALA A 13 5.24 2.24 11.89
CA ALA A 13 5.73 1.73 10.61
C ALA A 13 4.95 0.48 10.18
N ASP A 14 4.66 -0.40 11.13
CA ASP A 14 3.93 -1.64 10.87
C ASP A 14 2.48 -1.36 10.46
N LEU A 15 1.82 -0.38 11.10
CA LEU A 15 0.47 0.05 10.70
C LEU A 15 0.42 0.52 9.24
N ARG A 16 1.42 1.29 8.78
CA ARG A 16 1.49 1.75 7.38
C ARG A 16 1.61 0.58 6.41
N ILE A 17 2.36 -0.46 6.78
CA ILE A 17 2.52 -1.67 5.97
C ILE A 17 1.21 -2.49 5.95
N VAL A 18 0.53 -2.63 7.10
CA VAL A 18 -0.77 -3.30 7.18
C VAL A 18 -1.80 -2.59 6.32
N ASP A 19 -1.90 -1.26 6.42
CA ASP A 19 -2.84 -0.46 5.63
C ASP A 19 -2.57 -0.58 4.12
N ARG A 20 -1.29 -0.60 3.72
CA ARG A 20 -0.88 -0.84 2.33
C ARG A 20 -1.41 -2.19 1.82
N VAL A 21 -1.16 -3.27 2.55
CA VAL A 21 -1.61 -4.62 2.13
C VAL A 21 -3.13 -4.74 2.19
N ALA A 22 -3.77 -4.10 3.17
CA ALA A 22 -5.22 -4.06 3.31
C ALA A 22 -5.89 -3.38 2.11
N PHE A 23 -5.31 -2.31 1.56
CA PHE A 23 -5.80 -1.69 0.33
C PHE A 23 -5.88 -2.71 -0.80
N PHE A 24 -4.78 -3.43 -1.08
CA PHE A 24 -4.76 -4.41 -2.18
C PHE A 24 -5.73 -5.56 -1.94
N ARG A 25 -5.83 -6.04 -0.69
CA ARG A 25 -6.83 -7.05 -0.33
C ARG A 25 -8.25 -6.56 -0.62
N ASP A 26 -8.60 -5.38 -0.12
CA ASP A 26 -9.98 -4.87 -0.18
C ASP A 26 -10.42 -4.60 -1.63
N HIS A 27 -9.48 -4.34 -2.54
CA HIS A 27 -9.72 -4.17 -3.99
C HIS A 27 -9.62 -5.46 -4.81
N THR A 28 -9.21 -6.59 -4.21
CA THR A 28 -9.08 -7.89 -4.89
C THR A 28 -9.90 -9.01 -4.25
N LYS A 29 -10.66 -8.70 -3.18
CA LYS A 29 -11.46 -9.65 -2.41
C LYS A 29 -12.58 -10.32 -3.21
N ASP A 30 -13.17 -9.58 -4.15
CA ASP A 30 -14.32 -10.02 -4.95
C ASP A 30 -13.90 -10.55 -6.33
N LEU A 31 -12.60 -10.57 -6.64
CA LEU A 31 -12.11 -11.15 -7.88
C LEU A 31 -12.25 -12.67 -7.83
N GLU A 32 -12.57 -13.33 -8.94
CA GLU A 32 -12.57 -14.79 -9.01
C GLU A 32 -11.24 -15.34 -9.55
N ALA A 33 -10.52 -14.54 -10.33
CA ALA A 33 -9.26 -14.91 -10.97
C ALA A 33 -8.12 -13.92 -10.64
N PRO A 34 -6.85 -14.34 -10.85
CA PRO A 34 -5.71 -13.44 -10.78
C PRO A 34 -5.77 -12.26 -11.72
N LEU A 35 -5.17 -11.14 -11.31
CA LEU A 35 -4.99 -10.01 -12.19
C LEU A 35 -3.97 -10.35 -13.29
N THR A 36 -4.13 -9.72 -14.44
CA THR A 36 -3.06 -9.62 -15.43
C THR A 36 -1.99 -8.65 -14.92
N SER A 37 -0.79 -8.68 -15.52
CA SER A 37 0.26 -7.72 -15.15
C SER A 37 -0.19 -6.26 -15.37
N GLU A 38 -0.96 -5.99 -16.42
CA GLU A 38 -1.59 -4.68 -16.65
C GLU A 38 -2.60 -4.29 -15.56
N GLY A 39 -3.41 -5.26 -15.11
CA GLY A 39 -4.35 -5.06 -14.01
C GLY A 39 -3.66 -4.77 -12.69
N ALA A 40 -2.55 -5.46 -12.40
CA ALA A 40 -1.73 -5.23 -11.21
C ALA A 40 -1.10 -3.83 -11.23
N VAL A 41 -0.53 -3.40 -12.36
CA VAL A 41 0.00 -2.04 -12.55
C VAL A 41 -1.12 -1.00 -12.38
N SER A 42 -2.29 -1.23 -12.96
CA SER A 42 -3.44 -0.33 -12.86
C SER A 42 -3.92 -0.16 -11.41
N LEU A 43 -3.97 -1.25 -10.63
CA LEU A 43 -4.35 -1.19 -9.23
C LEU A 43 -3.27 -0.54 -8.36
N LEU A 44 -1.98 -0.77 -8.65
CA LEU A 44 -0.88 -0.04 -8.02
C LEU A 44 -1.00 1.47 -8.28
N GLN A 45 -1.34 1.87 -9.51
CA GLN A 45 -1.49 3.29 -9.82
C GLN A 45 -2.66 3.93 -9.06
N GLN A 46 -3.78 3.21 -8.90
CA GLN A 46 -4.87 3.64 -8.02
C GLN A 46 -4.42 3.82 -6.57
N TYR A 47 -3.55 2.92 -6.07
CA TYR A 47 -2.96 3.09 -4.74
C TYR A 47 -2.11 4.36 -4.66
N LEU A 48 -1.20 4.60 -5.61
CA LEU A 48 -0.31 5.77 -5.62
C LEU A 48 -1.10 7.09 -5.72
N ASP A 49 -2.19 7.08 -6.47
CA ASP A 49 -2.99 8.28 -6.73
C ASP A 49 -4.00 8.60 -5.62
N ARG A 50 -4.20 7.70 -4.64
CA ARG A 50 -5.24 7.81 -3.60
C ARG A 50 -5.17 9.08 -2.76
N LEU A 51 -3.97 9.64 -2.56
CA LEU A 51 -3.74 10.84 -1.74
C LEU A 51 -3.81 12.14 -2.55
N LYS A 52 -3.81 12.06 -3.89
CA LYS A 52 -3.82 13.24 -4.77
C LYS A 52 -5.08 14.10 -4.62
N PRO A 53 -6.30 13.52 -4.50
CA PRO A 53 -7.50 14.32 -4.26
C PRO A 53 -7.45 15.09 -2.94
N GLU A 54 -7.02 14.44 -1.85
CA GLU A 54 -6.88 15.09 -0.54
C GLU A 54 -5.85 16.23 -0.57
N LEU A 55 -4.73 16.02 -1.29
CA LEU A 55 -3.73 17.07 -1.50
C LEU A 55 -4.32 18.26 -2.27
N GLN A 56 -5.13 18.00 -3.30
CA GLN A 56 -5.77 19.04 -4.09
C GLN A 56 -6.75 19.87 -3.25
N GLU A 57 -7.59 19.23 -2.43
CA GLU A 57 -8.52 19.90 -1.53
C GLU A 57 -7.79 20.82 -0.53
N GLU A 58 -6.70 20.33 0.08
CA GLU A 58 -5.86 21.14 0.98
C GLU A 58 -5.22 22.35 0.27
N GLN A 59 -4.82 22.18 -1.00
CA GLN A 59 -4.26 23.26 -1.82
C GLN A 59 -5.32 24.31 -2.22
N GLU A 60 -6.55 23.88 -2.54
CA GLU A 60 -7.66 24.75 -2.90
C GLU A 60 -8.21 25.53 -1.70
N ALA A 61 -8.27 24.89 -0.53
CA ALA A 61 -8.65 25.55 0.73
C ALA A 61 -7.63 26.63 1.15
N ARG A 62 -6.41 26.61 0.60
CA ARG A 62 -5.36 27.57 0.89
C ARG A 62 -5.61 28.90 0.16
N ARG A 63 -5.85 29.96 0.93
CA ARG A 63 -5.84 31.34 0.40
C ARG A 63 -4.46 31.69 -0.14
N LYS A 64 -4.42 32.37 -1.29
CA LYS A 64 -3.20 32.79 -1.98
C LYS A 64 -2.26 33.53 -1.02
N GLY A 65 -1.04 33.02 -0.83
CA GLY A 65 0.00 33.64 0.01
C GLY A 65 0.26 33.00 1.39
N ARG A 66 -0.55 32.04 1.86
CA ARG A 66 -0.24 31.27 3.08
C ARG A 66 0.77 30.16 2.77
N PRO A 67 1.80 29.90 3.61
CA PRO A 67 2.66 28.72 3.44
C PRO A 67 1.85 27.40 3.49
N PRO A 68 2.37 26.29 2.95
CA PRO A 68 1.75 24.97 3.05
C PRO A 68 1.38 24.62 4.49
N SER A 69 0.25 23.93 4.68
CA SER A 69 -0.09 23.37 5.99
C SER A 69 0.84 22.19 6.29
N LYS A 70 1.07 21.89 7.57
CA LYS A 70 1.81 20.68 7.97
C LYS A 70 1.19 19.41 7.38
N ARG A 71 -0.14 19.38 7.24
CA ARG A 71 -0.86 18.26 6.59
C ARG A 71 -0.51 18.17 5.10
N GLN A 72 -0.51 19.30 4.39
CA GLN A 72 -0.11 19.37 2.99
C GLN A 72 1.33 18.87 2.79
N GLU A 73 2.28 19.30 3.63
CA GLU A 73 3.67 18.83 3.58
C GLU A 73 3.76 17.30 3.74
N VAL A 74 3.07 16.75 4.74
CA VAL A 74 3.03 15.30 4.98
C VAL A 74 2.41 14.53 3.81
N LEU A 75 1.38 15.07 3.15
CA LEU A 75 0.78 14.44 1.96
C LEU A 75 1.75 14.43 0.79
N ILE A 76 2.45 15.54 0.54
CA ILE A 76 3.46 15.66 -0.52
C ILE A 76 4.59 14.65 -0.27
N GLU A 77 5.17 14.64 0.94
CA GLU A 77 6.25 13.72 1.30
C GLU A 77 5.86 12.25 1.10
N LYS A 78 4.63 11.87 1.48
CA LYS A 78 4.12 10.50 1.28
C LYS A 78 4.00 10.14 -0.20
N ILE A 79 3.40 11.01 -1.01
CA ILE A 79 3.23 10.77 -2.45
C ILE A 79 4.61 10.65 -3.12
N GLU A 80 5.55 11.55 -2.81
CA GLU A 80 6.90 11.52 -3.37
C GLU A 80 7.68 10.26 -2.96
N ALA A 81 7.54 9.83 -1.71
CA ALA A 81 8.18 8.61 -1.22
C ALA A 81 7.66 7.36 -1.94
N GLU A 82 6.34 7.24 -2.10
CA GLU A 82 5.71 6.10 -2.79
C GLU A 82 6.04 6.10 -4.30
N GLU A 83 6.07 7.26 -4.96
CA GLU A 83 6.46 7.37 -6.37
C GLU A 83 7.94 7.01 -6.58
N LYS A 84 8.83 7.46 -5.68
CA LYS A 84 10.26 7.06 -5.70
C LYS A 84 10.44 5.57 -5.50
N GLU A 85 9.66 4.96 -4.59
CA GLU A 85 9.66 3.52 -4.38
C GLU A 85 9.24 2.80 -5.68
N TYR A 86 8.18 3.27 -6.34
CA TYR A 86 7.71 2.69 -7.59
C TYR A 86 8.72 2.76 -8.75
N GLN A 87 9.54 3.81 -8.82
CA GLN A 87 10.63 3.86 -9.81
C GLN A 87 11.61 2.69 -9.69
N THR A 88 11.86 2.20 -8.48
CA THR A 88 12.87 1.17 -8.20
C THR A 88 12.29 -0.21 -7.87
N GLY A 89 10.97 -0.30 -7.72
CA GLY A 89 10.25 -1.54 -7.41
C GLY A 89 9.41 -1.40 -6.14
N PHE A 90 8.14 -1.05 -6.32
CA PHE A 90 7.17 -0.89 -5.23
C PHE A 90 6.87 -2.23 -4.55
N TRP A 91 7.02 -2.29 -3.24
CA TRP A 91 6.73 -3.50 -2.47
C TRP A 91 5.22 -3.65 -2.23
N MET A 92 4.66 -4.76 -2.71
CA MET A 92 3.22 -5.07 -2.64
C MET A 92 2.96 -6.58 -2.63
N PRO A 93 1.78 -7.05 -2.19
CA PRO A 93 1.40 -8.46 -2.33
C PRO A 93 1.34 -8.86 -3.82
N ASP A 94 1.62 -10.14 -4.09
CA ASP A 94 1.48 -10.71 -5.42
C ASP A 94 -0.01 -10.92 -5.78
N LEU A 95 -0.46 -10.25 -6.84
CA LEU A 95 -1.86 -10.27 -7.29
C LEU A 95 -2.10 -11.12 -8.54
N GLU A 96 -1.02 -11.64 -9.13
CA GLU A 96 -1.06 -12.36 -10.41
C GLU A 96 -1.03 -13.89 -10.23
N CYS A 97 -0.98 -14.37 -8.99
CA CYS A 97 -1.04 -15.79 -8.65
C CYS A 97 -2.28 -16.12 -7.83
N GLU A 98 -2.98 -17.18 -8.19
CA GLU A 98 -4.21 -17.62 -7.53
C GLU A 98 -4.00 -18.01 -6.06
N ASP A 99 -2.91 -18.73 -5.76
CA ASP A 99 -2.55 -19.08 -4.37
C ASP A 99 -2.26 -17.83 -3.53
N SER A 100 -1.58 -16.84 -4.12
CA SER A 100 -1.28 -15.56 -3.45
C SER A 100 -2.56 -14.79 -3.14
N LEU A 101 -3.47 -14.68 -4.11
CA LEU A 101 -4.76 -14.01 -3.92
C LEU A 101 -5.62 -14.72 -2.87
N ARG A 102 -5.73 -16.05 -2.93
CA ARG A 102 -6.50 -16.81 -1.92
C ARG A 102 -6.02 -16.51 -0.50
N ARG A 103 -4.70 -16.48 -0.29
CA ARG A 103 -4.10 -16.14 1.01
C ARG A 103 -4.38 -14.70 1.40
N LEU A 104 -4.25 -13.76 0.46
CA LEU A 104 -4.51 -12.35 0.69
C LEU A 104 -5.96 -12.11 1.11
N ARG A 105 -6.94 -12.73 0.44
CA ARG A 105 -8.37 -12.61 0.78
C ARG A 105 -8.70 -13.07 2.19
N ASN A 106 -8.09 -14.18 2.61
CA ASN A 106 -8.30 -14.77 3.93
C ASN A 106 -7.50 -14.07 5.03
N TRP A 107 -6.62 -13.12 4.69
CA TRP A 107 -5.83 -12.38 5.65
C TRP A 107 -6.67 -11.34 6.40
N ASN A 108 -6.68 -11.45 7.73
CA ASN A 108 -7.51 -10.71 8.66
C ASN A 108 -6.90 -9.39 9.15
N LYS A 109 -5.97 -8.80 8.39
CA LYS A 109 -5.21 -7.59 8.76
C LYS A 109 -4.26 -7.78 9.96
N ASP A 110 -3.95 -9.02 10.32
CA ASP A 110 -3.01 -9.33 11.40
C ASP A 110 -1.55 -9.27 10.92
N TRP A 111 -0.72 -8.49 11.62
CA TRP A 111 0.71 -8.35 11.35
C TRP A 111 1.45 -9.68 11.32
N SER A 112 1.18 -10.57 12.29
CA SER A 112 1.86 -11.86 12.40
C SER A 112 1.61 -12.75 11.18
N ALA A 113 0.40 -12.64 10.60
CA ALA A 113 -0.03 -13.39 9.43
C ALA A 113 0.52 -12.83 8.11
N MET A 114 1.19 -11.68 8.10
CA MET A 114 1.84 -11.12 6.90
C MET A 114 2.92 -12.06 6.34
N SER A 115 3.61 -12.79 7.21
CA SER A 115 4.62 -13.80 6.83
C SER A 115 4.08 -14.92 5.92
N ASN A 116 2.76 -15.17 5.95
CA ASN A 116 2.11 -16.18 5.12
C ASN A 116 1.73 -15.69 3.72
N LEU A 117 1.88 -14.39 3.45
CA LEU A 117 1.58 -13.77 2.16
C LEU A 117 2.81 -13.80 1.24
N LYS A 118 2.56 -13.75 -0.06
CA LYS A 118 3.61 -13.62 -1.08
C LYS A 118 3.71 -12.17 -1.51
N PHE A 119 4.93 -11.65 -1.58
CA PHE A 119 5.21 -10.27 -1.96
C PHE A 119 6.10 -10.19 -3.19
N VAL A 120 5.97 -9.09 -3.90
CA VAL A 120 6.78 -8.76 -5.07
C VAL A 120 7.22 -7.30 -4.99
N ARG A 121 8.25 -6.97 -5.76
CA ARG A 121 8.55 -5.60 -6.15
C ARG A 121 8.16 -5.41 -7.60
N LEU A 122 7.29 -4.43 -7.83
CA LEU A 122 6.83 -4.05 -9.17
C LEU A 122 7.39 -2.68 -9.52
N SER A 123 8.22 -2.59 -10.55
CA SER A 123 8.79 -1.32 -11.00
C SER A 123 7.95 -0.69 -12.11
N LYS A 124 8.12 0.62 -12.32
CA LYS A 124 7.52 1.35 -13.44
C LYS A 124 7.94 0.83 -14.82
N ALA A 125 9.09 0.16 -14.92
CA ALA A 125 9.55 -0.50 -16.14
C ALA A 125 8.79 -1.80 -16.44
N GLY A 126 7.89 -2.24 -15.55
CA GLY A 126 7.19 -3.52 -15.65
C GLY A 126 7.99 -4.71 -15.10
N ASP A 127 9.16 -4.46 -14.48
CA ASP A 127 9.92 -5.53 -13.84
C ASP A 127 9.22 -5.97 -12.56
N LYS A 128 8.88 -7.26 -12.50
CA LYS A 128 8.36 -7.90 -11.28
C LYS A 128 9.37 -8.88 -10.72
N ARG A 129 9.70 -8.73 -9.43
CA ARG A 129 10.65 -9.62 -8.74
C ARG A 129 10.08 -10.08 -7.40
N PRO A 130 10.24 -11.35 -7.00
CA PRO A 130 9.84 -11.81 -5.68
C PRO A 130 10.50 -10.98 -4.56
N SER A 131 9.75 -10.74 -3.48
CA SER A 131 10.22 -10.05 -2.29
C SER A 131 9.75 -10.76 -1.04
N LEU A 132 10.41 -10.48 0.08
CA LEU A 132 10.10 -11.09 1.37
C LEU A 132 9.51 -10.04 2.31
N PHE A 133 8.76 -10.53 3.30
CA PHE A 133 8.39 -9.77 4.48
C PHE A 133 9.34 -10.16 5.65
N PRO A 134 9.82 -9.20 6.46
CA PRO A 134 9.64 -7.76 6.32
C PRO A 134 10.43 -7.19 5.14
N PRO A 135 9.93 -6.12 4.49
CA PRO A 135 10.59 -5.52 3.35
C PRO A 135 11.92 -4.86 3.74
N LYS A 136 13.01 -5.28 3.07
CA LYS A 136 14.33 -4.65 3.25
C LYS A 136 14.30 -3.20 2.77
N GLY A 137 14.66 -2.25 3.64
CA GLY A 137 14.73 -0.82 3.32
C GLY A 137 13.41 -0.06 3.43
N LEU A 138 12.39 -0.64 4.06
CA LEU A 138 11.11 0.00 4.43
C LEU A 138 10.93 0.14 5.95
N SER A 139 11.88 -0.40 6.74
CA SER A 139 11.98 -0.35 8.20
C SER A 139 12.76 0.87 8.68
#